data_AF-A0A662H9X8-F1
#
_entry.id   AF-A0A662H9X8-F1
#
_cell.length_a   1.000
_cell.length_b   1.000
_cell.length_c   1.000
_cell.angle_alpha   90.00
_cell.angle_beta   90.00
_cell.angle_gamma   90.00
#
_symmetry.space_group_name_H-M   'P 1'
#
loop_
_entity.id
_entity.type
_entity.pdbx_description
1 polymer ?
#
loop_
_entity_poly.entity_id
_entity_poly.type
_entity_poly.pdbx_seq_one_letter_code
_entity_poly.pdbx_strand_id
1 'polypeptide(L)'
;MGKTPFESLVNLVCQIKEWLKCCTYSIAYRAYLTTRTIILLLYEHEEGLPVIIMARTLMEIAALSHYVVINIEKHLSDLESKISCLRPGNKDSMLETIKTLVKFLGKLMRIVRATRFNWRLWIEGDLNRLLKEWDKVPEELRQVNILTMIDKMPNNIRRKFKFWYNVLCDFCHPNLGSSVMVIDKAKVLESHPHGKISYVLAANPKSEEILYVTIWTITTPISLSIELLYANFEKMKRYIERFENWCNIGLNMLS
;
A
#
# COMPACT_ATOMS: atom_id res chain seq x y z
N MET A 1 8.63 37.77 -17.63
CA MET A 1 7.25 37.53 -18.06
C MET A 1 6.72 36.32 -17.30
N GLY A 2 5.55 36.40 -16.68
CA GLY A 2 4.97 35.28 -15.92
C GLY A 2 4.37 34.22 -16.84
N LYS A 3 4.26 32.97 -16.37
CA LYS A 3 3.61 31.88 -17.12
C LYS A 3 2.15 32.22 -17.41
N THR A 4 1.67 31.89 -18.61
CA THR A 4 0.24 32.03 -18.92
C THR A 4 -0.59 31.03 -18.10
N PRO A 5 -1.91 31.28 -17.90
CA PRO A 5 -2.78 30.32 -17.24
C PRO A 5 -2.79 28.95 -17.92
N PHE A 6 -2.71 28.92 -19.26
CA PHE A 6 -2.67 27.67 -20.03
C PHE A 6 -1.35 26.92 -19.83
N GLU A 7 -0.20 27.61 -19.88
CA GLU A 7 1.10 27.02 -19.53
C GLU A 7 1.13 26.49 -18.10
N SER A 8 0.48 27.17 -17.16
CA SER A 8 0.37 26.74 -15.77
C SER A 8 -0.45 25.45 -15.65
N LEU A 9 -1.55 25.34 -16.41
CA LEU A 9 -2.36 24.14 -16.50
C LEU A 9 -1.55 22.96 -17.05
N VAL A 10 -0.87 23.13 -18.18
CA VAL A 10 -0.05 22.06 -18.79
C VAL A 10 1.05 21.62 -17.82
N ASN A 11 1.74 22.56 -17.18
CA ASN A 11 2.77 22.25 -16.18
C ASN A 11 2.22 21.45 -14.98
N LEU A 12 1.01 21.77 -14.50
CA LEU A 12 0.38 21.03 -13.40
C LEU A 12 0.04 19.60 -13.80
N VAL A 13 -0.50 19.38 -15.00
CA VAL A 13 -0.78 18.05 -15.54
C VAL A 13 0.52 17.23 -15.63
N CYS A 14 1.60 17.81 -16.16
CA CYS A 14 2.92 17.19 -16.21
C CYS A 14 3.43 16.81 -14.82
N GLN A 15 3.34 17.72 -13.84
CA GLN A 15 3.78 17.43 -12.48
C GLN A 15 2.99 16.29 -11.85
N ILE A 16 1.66 16.28 -12.02
CA ILE A 16 0.82 15.19 -11.52
C ILE A 16 1.24 13.84 -12.13
N LYS A 17 1.51 13.81 -13.45
CA LYS A 17 2.02 12.62 -14.13
C LYS A 17 3.29 12.09 -13.48
N GLU A 18 4.27 12.95 -13.24
CA GLU A 18 5.56 12.55 -12.66
C GLU A 18 5.41 12.09 -11.20
N TRP A 19 4.53 12.71 -10.42
CA TRP A 19 4.21 12.23 -9.07
C TRP A 19 3.49 10.87 -9.08
N LEU A 20 2.61 10.61 -10.05
CA LEU A 20 1.96 9.30 -10.22
C LEU A 20 3.00 8.23 -10.57
N LYS A 21 3.95 8.54 -11.47
CA LYS A 21 5.08 7.65 -11.80
C LYS A 21 5.93 7.36 -10.56
N CYS A 22 6.32 8.39 -9.81
CA CYS A 22 7.09 8.24 -8.58
C CYS A 22 6.37 7.36 -7.55
N CYS A 23 5.08 7.59 -7.32
CA CYS A 23 4.28 6.79 -6.40
C CYS A 23 4.20 5.32 -6.84
N THR A 24 3.91 5.10 -8.13
CA THR A 24 3.83 3.74 -8.72
C THR A 24 5.16 3.02 -8.61
N TYR A 25 6.25 3.68 -8.99
CA TYR A 25 7.60 3.13 -8.91
C TYR A 25 7.97 2.76 -7.47
N SER A 26 7.71 3.63 -6.50
CA SER A 26 8.01 3.35 -5.09
C SER A 26 7.27 2.12 -4.57
N ILE A 27 6.01 1.92 -4.97
CA ILE A 27 5.22 0.76 -4.54
C ILE A 27 5.72 -0.50 -5.26
N ALA A 28 5.95 -0.43 -6.58
CA ALA A 28 6.46 -1.54 -7.38
C ALA A 28 7.84 -2.00 -6.93
N TYR A 29 8.74 -1.07 -6.61
CA TYR A 29 10.08 -1.38 -6.14
C TYR A 29 10.04 -2.10 -4.78
N ARG A 30 9.21 -1.64 -3.83
CA ARG A 30 9.02 -2.32 -2.55
C ARG A 30 8.40 -3.71 -2.72
N ALA A 31 7.37 -3.83 -3.56
CA ALA A 31 6.76 -5.13 -3.86
C ALA A 31 7.77 -6.10 -4.49
N TYR A 32 8.59 -5.63 -5.42
CA TYR A 32 9.66 -6.41 -6.04
C TYR A 32 10.68 -6.89 -5.00
N LEU A 33 11.20 -5.99 -4.17
CA LEU A 33 12.17 -6.34 -3.13
C LEU A 33 11.58 -7.34 -2.14
N THR A 34 10.37 -7.11 -1.63
CA THR A 34 9.70 -8.02 -0.69
C THR A 34 9.47 -9.40 -1.32
N THR A 35 8.95 -9.47 -2.55
CA THR A 35 8.75 -10.74 -3.25
C THR A 35 10.07 -11.47 -3.50
N ARG A 36 11.12 -10.75 -3.92
CA ARG A 36 12.46 -11.32 -4.08
C ARG A 36 12.99 -11.89 -2.77
N THR A 37 12.84 -11.16 -1.67
CA THR A 37 13.25 -11.63 -0.33
C THR A 37 12.46 -12.86 0.09
N ILE A 38 11.14 -12.91 -0.15
CA ILE A 38 10.33 -14.11 0.12
C ILE A 38 10.88 -15.33 -0.62
N ILE A 39 11.19 -15.17 -1.92
CA ILE A 39 11.73 -16.26 -2.74
C ILE A 39 13.06 -16.73 -2.17
N LEU A 40 14.00 -15.82 -1.88
CA LEU A 40 15.29 -16.17 -1.29
C LEU A 40 15.13 -16.89 0.06
N LEU A 41 14.27 -16.39 0.94
CA LEU A 41 14.01 -17.00 2.24
C LEU A 41 13.41 -18.40 2.11
N LEU A 42 12.52 -18.63 1.14
CA LEU A 42 11.96 -19.96 0.88
C LEU A 42 13.01 -20.95 0.33
N TYR A 43 14.05 -20.47 -0.35
CA TYR A 43 15.12 -21.31 -0.90
C TYR A 43 16.25 -21.58 0.10
N GLU A 44 16.62 -20.59 0.90
CA GLU A 44 17.86 -20.60 1.70
C GLU A 44 17.65 -20.93 3.18
N HIS A 45 16.43 -20.81 3.70
CA HIS A 45 16.16 -20.95 5.13
C HIS A 45 15.21 -22.10 5.47
N GLU A 46 15.53 -22.82 6.54
CA GLU A 46 14.65 -23.83 7.15
C GLU A 46 13.56 -23.18 8.03
N GLU A 47 13.66 -21.88 8.32
CA GLU A 47 12.76 -21.16 9.22
C GLU A 47 11.63 -20.44 8.48
N GLY A 48 10.38 -20.74 8.83
CA GLY A 48 9.21 -20.10 8.21
C GLY A 48 8.91 -18.67 8.68
N LEU A 49 9.39 -18.27 9.87
CA LEU A 49 9.05 -16.98 10.47
C LEU A 49 9.51 -15.76 9.63
N PRO A 50 10.75 -15.71 9.12
CA PRO A 50 11.16 -14.63 8.22
C PRO A 50 10.24 -14.49 7.00
N VAL A 51 9.79 -15.61 6.42
CA VAL A 51 8.88 -15.62 5.27
C VAL A 51 7.51 -15.06 5.66
N ILE A 52 6.98 -15.41 6.84
CA ILE A 52 5.72 -14.88 7.38
C ILE A 52 5.79 -13.36 7.56
N ILE A 53 6.89 -12.84 8.11
CA ILE A 53 7.11 -11.38 8.28
C ILE A 53 7.12 -10.67 6.92
N MET A 54 7.76 -11.28 5.92
CA MET A 54 7.77 -10.71 4.56
C MET A 54 6.40 -10.81 3.88
N ALA A 55 5.66 -11.90 4.07
CA ALA A 55 4.29 -12.03 3.57
C ALA A 55 3.38 -10.94 4.16
N ARG A 56 3.53 -10.62 5.45
CA ARG A 56 2.82 -9.51 6.09
C ARG A 56 3.18 -8.18 5.43
N THR A 57 4.47 -7.95 5.24
CA THR A 57 4.98 -6.73 4.59
C THR A 57 4.37 -6.57 3.18
N LEU A 58 4.26 -7.66 2.42
CA LEU A 58 3.65 -7.65 1.09
C LEU A 58 2.17 -7.28 1.14
N MET A 59 1.42 -7.79 2.13
CA MET A 59 0.03 -7.38 2.37
C MET A 59 -0.09 -5.89 2.69
N GLU A 60 0.81 -5.34 3.50
CA GLU A 60 0.84 -3.90 3.82
C GLU A 60 1.08 -3.05 2.55
N ILE A 61 1.99 -3.49 1.68
CA ILE A 61 2.26 -2.82 0.40
C ILE A 61 1.03 -2.91 -0.52
N ALA A 62 0.36 -4.06 -0.59
CA ALA A 62 -0.86 -4.24 -1.37
C ALA A 62 -2.03 -3.38 -0.85
N ALA A 63 -2.20 -3.28 0.47
CA ALA A 63 -3.19 -2.41 1.08
C ALA A 63 -2.91 -0.93 0.83
N LEU A 64 -1.65 -0.51 0.92
CA LEU A 64 -1.22 0.84 0.55
C LEU A 64 -1.51 1.12 -0.92
N SER A 65 -1.14 0.21 -1.81
CA SER A 65 -1.38 0.33 -3.27
C SER A 65 -2.86 0.53 -3.57
N HIS A 66 -3.73 -0.29 -2.97
CA HIS A 66 -5.17 -0.15 -3.13
C HIS A 66 -5.68 1.18 -2.60
N TYR A 67 -5.20 1.59 -1.41
CA TYR A 67 -5.52 2.88 -0.83
C TYR A 67 -5.16 4.04 -1.76
N VAL A 68 -3.98 4.01 -2.38
CA VAL A 68 -3.55 5.03 -3.34
C VAL A 68 -4.51 5.08 -4.54
N VAL A 69 -4.81 3.91 -5.14
CA VAL A 69 -5.71 3.80 -6.29
C VAL A 69 -7.08 4.40 -6.01
N ILE A 70 -7.74 4.02 -4.90
CA ILE A 70 -9.10 4.52 -4.62
C ILE A 70 -9.12 6.03 -4.36
N ASN A 71 -8.06 6.59 -3.78
CA ASN A 71 -7.96 8.03 -3.54
C ASN A 71 -7.72 8.79 -4.85
N ILE A 72 -6.98 8.20 -5.79
CA ILE A 72 -6.82 8.74 -7.14
C ILE A 72 -8.15 8.69 -7.90
N GLU A 73 -8.80 7.52 -7.95
CA GLU A 73 -10.08 7.31 -8.66
C GLU A 73 -11.15 8.31 -8.24
N LYS A 74 -11.28 8.55 -6.92
CA LYS A 74 -12.26 9.49 -6.36
C LYS A 74 -12.11 10.92 -6.89
N HIS A 75 -10.92 11.31 -7.32
CA HIS A 75 -10.64 12.66 -7.80
C HIS A 75 -10.44 12.74 -9.30
N LEU A 76 -10.15 11.61 -9.93
CA LEU A 76 -9.91 11.55 -11.37
C LEU A 76 -11.20 11.84 -12.16
N SER A 77 -12.35 11.34 -11.72
CA SER A 77 -13.64 11.57 -12.41
C SER A 77 -14.06 13.05 -12.43
N ASP A 78 -13.91 13.75 -11.30
CA ASP A 78 -14.15 15.20 -11.22
C ASP A 78 -13.19 15.97 -12.14
N LEU A 79 -11.92 15.57 -12.15
CA LEU A 79 -10.91 16.21 -12.99
C LEU A 79 -11.18 15.99 -14.49
N GLU A 80 -11.57 14.78 -14.88
CA GLU A 80 -11.93 14.43 -16.26
C GLU A 80 -13.09 15.28 -16.78
N SER A 81 -14.14 15.39 -15.98
CA SER A 81 -15.29 16.23 -16.32
C SER A 81 -14.84 17.68 -16.55
N LYS A 82 -14.05 18.26 -15.63
CA LYS A 82 -13.57 19.64 -15.76
C LYS A 82 -12.66 19.85 -16.97
N ILE A 83 -11.72 18.93 -17.21
CA ILE A 83 -10.81 19.01 -18.37
C ILE A 83 -11.59 18.90 -19.69
N SER A 84 -12.59 18.01 -19.78
CA SER A 84 -13.40 17.86 -20.99
C SER A 84 -14.25 19.10 -21.32
N CYS A 85 -14.59 19.90 -20.30
CA CYS A 85 -15.35 21.14 -20.45
C CYS A 85 -14.47 22.39 -20.67
N LEU A 86 -13.14 22.25 -20.72
CA LEU A 86 -12.24 23.38 -20.98
C LEU A 86 -12.47 23.93 -22.39
N ARG A 87 -12.87 25.20 -22.48
CA ARG A 87 -12.94 25.94 -23.74
C ARG A 87 -11.79 26.95 -23.80
N PRO A 88 -11.00 26.99 -24.90
CA PRO A 88 -10.01 28.05 -25.10
C PRO A 88 -10.65 29.43 -24.95
N GLY A 89 -10.02 30.31 -24.16
CA GLY A 89 -10.50 31.68 -23.92
C GLY A 89 -11.46 31.87 -22.73
N ASN A 90 -12.04 30.81 -22.15
CA ASN A 90 -12.83 30.93 -20.92
C ASN A 90 -11.92 30.90 -19.67
N LYS A 91 -11.56 32.09 -19.18
CA LYS A 91 -10.64 32.26 -18.04
C LYS A 91 -11.16 31.62 -16.75
N ASP A 92 -12.46 31.69 -16.47
CA ASP A 92 -13.05 31.18 -15.22
C ASP A 92 -13.01 29.65 -15.18
N SER A 93 -13.37 28.99 -16.29
CA SER A 93 -13.29 27.53 -16.43
C SER A 93 -11.84 27.02 -16.27
N MET A 94 -10.88 27.76 -16.84
CA MET A 94 -9.46 27.42 -16.73
C MET A 94 -8.95 27.57 -15.29
N LEU A 95 -9.30 28.67 -14.62
CA LEU A 95 -8.90 28.90 -13.23
C LEU A 95 -9.48 27.83 -12.30
N GLU A 96 -10.73 27.43 -12.49
CA GLU A 96 -11.35 26.37 -11.70
C GLU A 96 -10.70 25.01 -11.93
N THR A 97 -10.34 24.69 -13.17
CA THR A 97 -9.58 23.48 -13.48
C THR A 97 -8.19 23.48 -12.85
N ILE A 98 -7.48 24.61 -12.90
CA ILE A 98 -6.19 24.78 -12.21
C ILE A 98 -6.34 24.55 -10.70
N LYS A 99 -7.37 25.12 -10.07
CA LYS A 99 -7.64 24.89 -8.64
C LYS A 99 -7.89 23.41 -8.33
N THR A 100 -8.63 22.70 -9.18
CA THR A 100 -8.83 21.25 -9.02
C THR A 100 -7.51 20.47 -9.18
N LEU A 101 -6.69 20.79 -10.19
CA LEU A 101 -5.37 20.17 -10.39
C LEU A 101 -4.44 20.39 -9.20
N VAL A 102 -4.38 21.62 -8.66
CA VAL A 102 -3.58 21.93 -7.46
C VAL A 102 -4.07 21.13 -6.25
N LYS A 103 -5.40 21.05 -6.04
CA LYS A 103 -5.98 20.22 -4.96
C LYS A 103 -5.64 18.73 -5.15
N PHE A 104 -5.65 18.23 -6.38
CA PHE A 104 -5.30 16.85 -6.69
C PHE A 104 -3.82 16.57 -6.44
N LEU A 105 -2.93 17.44 -6.94
CA LEU A 105 -1.50 17.37 -6.71
C LEU A 105 -1.17 17.37 -5.21
N GLY A 106 -1.80 18.26 -4.43
CA GLY A 106 -1.61 18.31 -2.97
C GLY A 106 -1.99 17.01 -2.27
N LYS A 107 -3.05 16.32 -2.73
CA LYS A 107 -3.44 15.01 -2.19
C LYS A 107 -2.46 13.91 -2.57
N LEU A 108 -1.99 13.90 -3.81
CA LEU A 108 -0.99 12.94 -4.26
C LEU A 108 0.33 13.11 -3.50
N MET A 109 0.80 14.34 -3.33
CA MET A 109 1.98 14.65 -2.52
C MET A 109 1.80 14.24 -1.05
N ARG A 110 0.61 14.45 -0.48
CA ARG A 110 0.30 13.98 0.88
C ARG A 110 0.46 12.47 1.00
N ILE A 111 -0.06 11.69 0.05
CA ILE A 111 0.05 10.23 0.06
C ILE A 111 1.52 9.79 0.05
N VAL A 112 2.34 10.41 -0.81
CA VAL A 112 3.76 10.05 -0.96
C VAL A 112 4.60 10.43 0.26
N ARG A 113 4.24 11.53 0.93
CA ARG A 113 4.97 12.04 2.11
C ARG A 113 4.46 11.50 3.45
N ALA A 114 3.40 10.71 3.44
CA ALA A 114 2.76 10.24 4.65
C ALA A 114 3.73 9.37 5.49
N THR A 115 3.91 9.70 6.76
CA THR A 115 4.89 9.06 7.65
C THR A 115 4.35 8.96 9.08
N ARG A 116 4.91 8.02 9.86
CA ARG A 116 4.77 7.96 11.33
C ARG A 116 5.99 8.52 12.07
N PHE A 117 7.10 8.67 11.35
CA PHE A 117 8.36 9.15 11.88
C PHE A 117 8.64 10.56 11.38
N ASN A 118 9.09 11.43 12.27
CA ASN A 118 9.41 12.81 11.99
C ASN A 118 10.78 12.94 11.28
N TRP A 119 10.79 12.59 9.99
CA TRP A 119 11.98 12.67 9.14
C TRP A 119 12.59 14.07 9.07
N ARG A 120 11.79 15.12 9.30
CA ARG A 120 12.28 16.50 9.32
C ARG A 120 13.30 16.70 10.44
N LEU A 121 12.99 16.27 11.67
CA LEU A 121 13.92 16.39 12.80
C LEU A 121 15.20 15.57 12.58
N TRP A 122 15.09 14.41 11.94
CA TRP A 122 16.25 13.61 11.56
C TRP A 122 17.15 14.34 10.56
N ILE A 123 16.56 14.91 9.49
CA ILE A 123 17.29 15.65 8.46
C ILE A 123 17.93 16.94 9.02
N GLU A 124 17.24 17.62 9.94
CA GLU A 124 17.75 18.82 10.62
C GLU A 124 18.89 18.50 11.61
N GLY A 125 19.13 17.22 11.93
CA GLY A 125 20.18 16.79 12.85
C GLY A 125 19.89 17.09 14.33
N ASP A 126 18.66 17.51 14.68
CA ASP A 126 18.28 17.81 16.06
C ASP A 126 17.88 16.53 16.80
N LEU A 127 18.90 15.76 17.20
CA LEU A 127 18.71 14.48 17.88
C LEU A 127 17.98 14.64 19.22
N ASN A 128 18.20 15.74 19.95
CA ASN A 128 17.56 16.00 21.23
C ASN A 128 16.04 16.16 21.10
N ARG A 129 15.58 16.90 20.07
CA ARG A 129 14.15 17.00 19.78
C ARG A 129 13.62 15.73 19.16
N LEU A 130 14.36 15.09 18.27
CA LEU A 130 13.93 13.83 17.66
C LEU A 130 13.59 12.78 18.72
N LEU A 131 14.45 12.57 19.72
CA LEU A 131 14.21 11.59 20.79
C LEU A 131 12.92 11.87 21.59
N LYS A 132 12.46 13.12 21.63
CA LYS A 132 11.24 13.55 22.34
C LYS A 132 10.00 13.67 21.44
N GLU A 133 10.20 13.82 20.14
CA GLU A 133 9.16 14.25 19.18
C GLU A 133 9.17 13.44 17.87
N TRP A 134 9.77 12.25 17.88
CA TRP A 134 9.89 11.38 16.69
C TRP A 134 8.52 10.98 16.11
N ASP A 135 7.48 10.89 16.95
CA ASP A 135 6.12 10.53 16.59
C ASP A 135 5.18 11.74 16.37
N LYS A 136 5.64 12.95 16.71
CA LYS A 136 4.90 14.20 16.52
C LYS A 136 4.94 14.65 15.06
N VAL A 137 4.23 13.92 14.21
CA VAL A 137 4.06 14.24 12.79
C VAL A 137 2.82 15.12 12.58
N PRO A 138 2.92 16.21 11.78
CA PRO A 138 1.76 17.03 11.41
C PRO A 138 0.63 16.19 10.79
N GLU A 139 -0.64 16.55 11.07
CA GLU A 139 -1.81 15.77 10.67
C GLU A 139 -1.91 15.58 9.14
N GLU A 140 -1.50 16.59 8.38
CA GLU A 140 -1.45 16.55 6.93
C GLU A 140 -0.38 15.58 6.39
N LEU A 141 0.62 15.19 7.21
CA LEU A 141 1.67 14.22 6.86
C LEU A 141 1.53 12.88 7.61
N ARG A 142 0.51 12.74 8.47
CA ARG A 142 0.33 11.53 9.26
C ARG A 142 -0.08 10.34 8.40
N GLN A 143 0.64 9.22 8.53
CA GLN A 143 0.31 7.98 7.83
C GLN A 143 -0.98 7.36 8.37
N VAL A 144 -1.87 6.99 7.44
CA VAL A 144 -3.09 6.23 7.75
C VAL A 144 -2.71 4.82 8.25
N ASN A 145 -3.45 4.29 9.21
CA ASN A 145 -3.23 2.93 9.71
C ASN A 145 -3.55 1.88 8.63
N ILE A 146 -2.78 0.79 8.55
CA ILE A 146 -2.98 -0.29 7.59
C ILE A 146 -4.39 -0.91 7.70
N LEU A 147 -4.89 -1.15 8.92
CA LEU A 147 -6.25 -1.67 9.11
C LEU A 147 -7.30 -0.70 8.55
N THR A 148 -7.10 0.61 8.70
CA THR A 148 -7.95 1.62 8.08
C THR A 148 -7.85 1.60 6.54
N MET A 149 -6.68 1.30 5.98
CA MET A 149 -6.53 1.09 4.53
C MET A 149 -7.27 -0.16 4.05
N ILE A 150 -7.15 -1.27 4.79
CA ILE A 150 -7.87 -2.53 4.51
C ILE A 150 -9.39 -2.32 4.61
N ASP A 151 -9.85 -1.54 5.58
CA ASP A 151 -11.29 -1.30 5.78
C ASP A 151 -11.95 -0.55 4.61
N LYS A 152 -11.16 0.15 3.78
CA LYS A 152 -11.61 0.81 2.54
C LYS A 152 -11.69 -0.12 1.33
N MET A 153 -11.23 -1.37 1.44
CA MET A 153 -11.36 -2.36 0.36
C MET A 153 -12.81 -2.80 0.16
N PRO A 154 -13.19 -3.23 -1.06
CA PRO A 154 -14.48 -3.89 -1.31
C PRO A 154 -14.71 -5.11 -0.40
N ASN A 155 -15.95 -5.36 0.01
CA ASN A 155 -16.31 -6.39 0.99
C ASN A 155 -15.76 -7.79 0.67
N ASN A 156 -15.79 -8.18 -0.60
CA ASN A 156 -15.32 -9.49 -1.08
C ASN A 156 -13.82 -9.72 -0.85
N ILE A 157 -13.01 -8.65 -0.90
CA ILE A 157 -11.56 -8.71 -0.68
C ILE A 157 -11.25 -8.41 0.80
N ARG A 158 -11.90 -7.39 1.37
CA ARG A 158 -11.66 -6.88 2.73
C ARG A 158 -11.66 -7.98 3.79
N ARG A 159 -12.67 -8.85 3.77
CA ARG A 159 -12.80 -9.91 4.80
C ARG A 159 -11.59 -10.85 4.80
N LYS A 160 -11.17 -11.29 3.60
CA LYS A 160 -10.01 -12.18 3.44
C LYS A 160 -8.72 -11.48 3.82
N PHE A 161 -8.54 -10.24 3.36
CA PHE A 161 -7.35 -9.43 3.64
C PHE A 161 -7.21 -9.16 5.15
N LYS A 162 -8.29 -8.76 5.82
CA LYS A 162 -8.29 -8.48 7.26
C LYS A 162 -8.02 -9.73 8.10
N PHE A 163 -8.63 -10.85 7.73
CA PHE A 163 -8.38 -12.14 8.39
C PHE A 163 -6.89 -12.51 8.32
N TRP A 164 -6.33 -12.59 7.11
CA TRP A 164 -4.95 -13.01 6.91
C TRP A 164 -3.94 -12.03 7.48
N TYR A 165 -4.20 -10.72 7.37
CA TYR A 165 -3.34 -9.71 8.00
C TYR A 165 -3.28 -9.89 9.52
N ASN A 166 -4.42 -10.16 10.17
CA ASN A 166 -4.46 -10.41 11.61
C ASN A 166 -3.74 -11.71 11.98
N VAL A 167 -3.90 -12.79 11.20
CA VAL A 167 -3.17 -14.05 11.39
C VAL A 167 -1.66 -13.80 11.33
N LEU A 168 -1.17 -13.11 10.29
CA LEU A 168 0.26 -12.81 10.15
C LEU A 168 0.78 -11.88 11.23
N CYS A 169 -0.02 -10.90 11.67
CA CYS A 169 0.32 -10.06 12.81
C CYS A 169 0.50 -10.89 14.08
N ASP A 170 -0.32 -11.93 14.28
CA ASP A 170 -0.20 -12.81 15.42
C ASP A 170 1.19 -13.47 15.46
N PHE A 171 1.71 -13.95 14.33
CA PHE A 171 3.08 -14.49 14.25
C PHE A 171 4.21 -13.47 14.48
N CYS A 172 3.96 -12.19 14.22
CA CYS A 172 4.98 -11.13 14.35
C CYS A 172 4.99 -10.49 15.75
N HIS A 173 3.91 -10.64 16.51
CA HIS A 173 3.81 -10.07 17.85
C HIS A 173 4.31 -11.08 18.89
N PRO A 174 4.88 -10.62 20.01
CA PRO A 174 5.29 -11.49 21.11
C PRO A 174 4.05 -11.99 21.87
N ASN A 175 3.22 -12.80 21.21
CA ASN A 175 2.13 -13.53 21.84
C ASN A 175 2.52 -15.00 21.97
N LEU A 176 2.12 -15.62 23.07
CA LEU A 176 2.33 -17.05 23.27
C LEU A 176 1.41 -17.89 22.36
N GLY A 177 0.36 -17.28 21.80
CA GLY A 177 -0.59 -17.92 20.89
C GLY A 177 -0.01 -18.31 19.53
N SER A 178 0.95 -17.53 19.01
CA SER A 178 1.64 -17.82 17.73
C SER A 178 2.68 -18.93 17.81
N SER A 179 2.84 -19.54 18.99
CA SER A 179 3.61 -20.78 19.20
C SER A 179 3.02 -21.98 18.43
N VAL A 180 2.06 -21.79 17.54
CA VAL A 180 1.55 -22.82 16.62
C VAL A 180 2.69 -23.48 15.84
N MET A 181 3.77 -22.75 15.54
CA MET A 181 4.95 -23.31 14.90
C MET A 181 5.75 -24.31 15.75
N VAL A 182 5.37 -24.55 17.01
CA VAL A 182 5.94 -25.63 17.84
C VAL A 182 4.92 -26.75 18.10
N ILE A 183 3.71 -26.72 17.54
CA ILE A 183 2.67 -27.75 17.76
C ILE A 183 2.85 -28.88 16.75
N ASP A 184 3.57 -29.96 17.08
CA ASP A 184 3.77 -31.15 16.23
C ASP A 184 2.46 -31.89 15.88
N LYS A 185 1.54 -32.10 16.82
CA LYS A 185 0.26 -32.78 16.54
C LYS A 185 -0.87 -32.18 17.34
N ALA A 186 -2.07 -32.13 16.76
CA ALA A 186 -3.29 -31.76 17.45
C ALA A 186 -4.33 -32.88 17.31
N LYS A 187 -4.89 -33.35 18.42
CA LYS A 187 -5.94 -34.39 18.41
C LYS A 187 -7.13 -33.95 19.26
N VAL A 188 -8.33 -33.97 18.67
CA VAL A 188 -9.57 -33.78 19.44
C VAL A 188 -9.78 -34.99 20.34
N LEU A 189 -9.94 -34.75 21.64
CA LEU A 189 -10.23 -35.77 22.63
C LEU A 189 -11.72 -36.06 22.60
N GLU A 190 -12.08 -37.18 21.96
CA GLU A 190 -13.45 -37.66 21.78
C GLU A 190 -14.21 -37.83 23.11
N SER A 191 -13.50 -37.98 24.23
CA SER A 191 -14.07 -38.17 25.56
C SER A 191 -14.56 -36.89 26.26
N HIS A 192 -14.44 -35.70 25.63
CA HIS A 192 -14.85 -34.44 26.25
C HIS A 192 -16.02 -33.76 25.52
N PRO A 193 -17.13 -33.41 26.21
CA PRO A 193 -18.34 -32.86 25.61
C PRO A 193 -18.20 -31.46 24.98
N HIS A 194 -17.03 -30.83 25.13
CA HIS A 194 -16.68 -29.55 24.52
C HIS A 194 -15.51 -29.66 23.53
N GLY A 195 -15.09 -30.88 23.16
CA GLY A 195 -14.02 -31.10 22.18
C GLY A 195 -12.68 -30.54 22.64
N LYS A 196 -12.16 -31.01 23.79
CA LYS A 196 -10.81 -30.61 24.22
C LYS A 196 -9.78 -31.08 23.19
N ILE A 197 -8.79 -30.25 22.88
CA ILE A 197 -7.72 -30.57 21.95
C ILE A 197 -6.46 -30.91 22.75
N SER A 198 -5.85 -32.06 22.46
CA SER A 198 -4.51 -32.42 22.94
C SER A 198 -3.48 -31.92 21.92
N TYR A 199 -2.44 -31.25 22.40
CA TYR A 199 -1.34 -30.74 21.59
C TYR A 199 -0.04 -31.47 21.96
N VAL A 200 0.65 -32.00 20.97
CA VAL A 200 2.05 -32.44 21.09
C VAL A 200 2.90 -31.28 20.63
N LEU A 201 3.81 -30.81 21.48
CA LEU A 201 4.74 -29.73 21.14
C LEU A 201 6.10 -30.32 20.76
N ALA A 202 6.76 -29.77 19.74
CA ALA A 202 8.13 -30.07 19.36
C ALA A 202 8.86 -28.78 18.99
N ALA A 203 10.13 -28.68 19.39
CA ALA A 203 11.00 -27.57 18.98
C ALA A 203 11.21 -27.55 17.46
N ASN A 204 11.22 -28.72 16.83
CA ASN A 204 11.26 -28.93 15.39
C ASN A 204 10.07 -29.81 14.99
N PRO A 205 8.90 -29.22 14.71
CA PRO A 205 7.73 -29.99 14.30
C PRO A 205 7.97 -30.69 12.96
N LYS A 206 7.49 -31.91 12.83
CA LYS A 206 7.66 -32.76 11.65
C LYS A 206 6.35 -33.21 11.03
N SER A 207 5.22 -32.86 11.62
CA SER A 207 3.95 -33.27 11.03
C SER A 207 3.65 -32.55 9.72
N GLU A 208 3.08 -33.31 8.80
CA GLU A 208 2.62 -32.79 7.52
C GLU A 208 1.53 -31.73 7.72
N GLU A 209 0.68 -31.87 8.74
CA GLU A 209 -0.39 -30.90 9.01
C GLU A 209 0.14 -29.48 9.28
N ILE A 210 1.24 -29.35 10.03
CA ILE A 210 1.85 -28.03 10.29
C ILE A 210 2.50 -27.48 9.05
N LEU A 211 3.14 -28.34 8.26
CA LEU A 211 3.72 -27.93 6.99
C LEU A 211 2.62 -27.35 6.09
N TYR A 212 1.48 -28.02 6.00
CA TYR A 212 0.31 -27.50 5.26
C TYR A 212 -0.20 -26.17 5.83
N VAL A 213 -0.37 -26.06 7.14
CA VAL A 213 -0.83 -24.82 7.79
C VAL A 213 0.16 -23.67 7.56
N THR A 214 1.45 -23.95 7.65
CA THR A 214 2.53 -22.97 7.45
C THR A 214 2.57 -22.52 5.99
N ILE A 215 2.55 -23.46 5.05
CA ILE A 215 2.47 -23.17 3.62
C ILE A 215 1.23 -22.34 3.32
N TRP A 216 0.06 -22.69 3.85
CA TRP A 216 -1.18 -21.93 3.62
C TRP A 216 -1.12 -20.52 4.19
N THR A 217 -0.57 -20.39 5.39
CA THR A 217 -0.38 -19.10 6.09
C THR A 217 0.57 -18.18 5.34
N ILE A 218 1.52 -18.73 4.59
CA ILE A 218 2.45 -17.96 3.76
C ILE A 218 1.85 -17.68 2.37
N THR A 219 1.41 -18.73 1.68
CA THR A 219 1.04 -18.67 0.26
C THR A 219 -0.26 -17.92 0.01
N THR A 220 -1.27 -18.06 0.87
CA THR A 220 -2.57 -17.39 0.67
C THR A 220 -2.43 -15.87 0.76
N PRO A 221 -1.77 -15.30 1.79
CA PRO A 221 -1.52 -13.86 1.85
C PRO A 221 -0.68 -13.32 0.69
N ILE A 222 0.34 -14.08 0.26
CA ILE A 222 1.18 -13.70 -0.88
C ILE A 222 0.34 -13.63 -2.15
N SER A 223 -0.44 -14.68 -2.45
CA SER A 223 -1.30 -14.74 -3.64
C SER A 223 -2.29 -13.58 -3.67
N LEU A 224 -3.00 -13.36 -2.55
CA LEU A 224 -3.94 -12.24 -2.42
C LEU A 224 -3.27 -10.88 -2.63
N SER A 225 -2.05 -10.72 -2.13
CA SER A 225 -1.30 -9.47 -2.28
C SER A 225 -0.84 -9.24 -3.70
N ILE A 226 -0.33 -10.27 -4.39
CA ILE A 226 0.12 -10.20 -5.78
C ILE A 226 -1.05 -9.89 -6.70
N GLU A 227 -2.18 -10.59 -6.56
CA GLU A 227 -3.39 -10.34 -7.34
C GLU A 227 -3.86 -8.88 -7.21
N LEU A 228 -3.91 -8.37 -5.98
CA LEU A 228 -4.33 -7.00 -5.71
C LEU A 228 -3.31 -5.98 -6.25
N LEU A 229 -2.01 -6.23 -6.07
CA LEU A 229 -0.94 -5.38 -6.59
C LEU A 229 -0.99 -5.30 -8.11
N TYR A 230 -1.15 -6.43 -8.80
CA TYR A 230 -1.25 -6.48 -10.25
C TYR A 230 -2.43 -5.65 -10.75
N ALA A 231 -3.63 -5.86 -10.18
CA ALA A 231 -4.82 -5.09 -10.53
C ALA A 231 -4.65 -3.59 -10.29
N ASN A 232 -3.96 -3.20 -9.21
CA ASN A 232 -3.70 -1.80 -8.89
C ASN A 232 -2.62 -1.19 -9.82
N PHE A 233 -1.58 -1.93 -10.20
CA PHE A 233 -0.56 -1.43 -11.14
C PHE A 233 -1.14 -1.20 -12.53
N GLU A 234 -2.02 -2.08 -13.00
CA GLU A 234 -2.75 -1.85 -14.26
C GLU A 234 -3.61 -0.58 -14.21
N LYS A 235 -4.27 -0.32 -13.08
CA LYS A 235 -5.00 0.94 -12.87
C LYS A 235 -4.07 2.16 -12.88
N MET A 236 -2.97 2.11 -12.13
CA MET A 236 -2.01 3.21 -12.05
C MET A 236 -1.36 3.51 -13.40
N LYS A 237 -1.03 2.48 -14.18
CA LYS A 237 -0.53 2.61 -15.56
C LYS A 237 -1.51 3.38 -16.43
N ARG A 238 -2.79 2.99 -16.43
CA ARG A 238 -3.84 3.71 -17.18
C ARG A 238 -3.98 5.17 -16.75
N TYR A 239 -3.83 5.48 -15.46
CA TYR A 239 -3.86 6.87 -15.01
C TYR A 239 -2.66 7.65 -15.54
N ILE A 240 -1.45 7.08 -15.49
CA ILE A 240 -0.24 7.71 -16.02
C ILE A 240 -0.40 7.99 -17.51
N GLU A 241 -0.85 7.01 -18.30
CA GLU A 241 -1.12 7.15 -19.74
C GLU A 241 -2.16 8.25 -20.03
N ARG A 242 -3.20 8.35 -19.19
CA ARG A 242 -4.21 9.41 -19.33
C ARG A 242 -3.63 10.80 -19.11
N PHE A 243 -2.83 11.00 -18.06
CA PHE A 243 -2.14 12.27 -17.83
C PHE A 243 -1.11 12.57 -18.91
N GLU A 244 -0.42 11.56 -19.45
CA GLU A 244 0.50 11.71 -20.58
C GLU A 244 -0.20 12.23 -21.83
N ASN A 245 -1.36 11.67 -22.17
CA ASN A 245 -2.16 12.15 -23.30
C ASN A 245 -2.58 13.61 -23.11
N TRP A 246 -3.00 14.01 -21.90
CA TRP A 246 -3.32 15.40 -21.61
C TRP A 246 -2.12 16.34 -21.71
N CYS A 247 -0.94 15.90 -21.27
CA CYS A 247 0.31 16.67 -21.43
C CYS A 247 0.59 16.91 -22.91
N ASN A 248 0.53 15.86 -23.74
CA ASN A 248 0.87 15.93 -25.15
C ASN A 248 -0.10 16.84 -25.93
N ILE A 249 -1.40 16.74 -25.66
CA ILE A 249 -2.40 17.64 -26.24
C ILE A 249 -2.10 19.10 -25.87
N GLY A 250 -1.81 19.36 -24.59
CA GLY A 250 -1.51 20.71 -24.10
C GLY A 250 -0.23 21.30 -24.68
N LEU A 251 0.83 20.50 -24.83
CA LEU A 251 2.10 20.92 -25.42
C LEU A 251 1.97 21.24 -26.91
N ASN A 252 1.22 20.43 -27.66
CA ASN A 252 0.97 20.68 -29.08
C ASN A 252 0.16 21.97 -29.33
N MET A 253 -0.58 22.46 -28.34
CA MET A 253 -1.29 23.75 -28.42
C MET A 253 -0.39 24.95 -28.06
N LEU A 254 0.81 24.71 -27.50
CA LEU A 254 1.79 25.75 -27.15
C LEU A 254 2.87 25.95 -28.21
N SER A 255 3.11 24.94 -29.06
CA SER A 255 4.07 24.97 -30.18
C SER A 255 3.52 25.65 -31.41
#